data_AF-A0A4V6NPH9-F1
#
_entry.id   AF-A0A4V6NPH9-F1
#
_cell.length_a   1.000
_cell.length_b   1.000
_cell.length_c   1.000
_cell.angle_alpha   90.00
_cell.angle_beta   90.00
_cell.angle_gamma   90.00
#
_symmetry.space_group_name_H-M   'P 1'
#
loop_
_entity.id
_entity.type
_entity.pdbx_description
1 polymer ?
#
loop_
_entity_poly.entity_id
_entity_poly.type
_entity_poly.pdbx_seq_one_letter_code
_entity_poly.pdbx_strand_id
1 'polypeptide(L)'
;MFKSFIFNGKEPCPCGSGSLYKNCCKTKKARGFHTEGEFLNYMGKAMRKSRIRTCLVKGCTAKGKNIIKAHALQENRILNKLEVNKKVYMQDFTKAPEMLEIKKGKREPFYLLDKVLIKDATVATCFCETHDDSIFAKIEKFQYTLDTLEEEQLFLFAYKTFAFELYTEIVSKKFQSHMFAGIPQLTKDSSSFKKYRNTNLKIEDLQYYRDYFDTALAQKDYSGLETVVIELPFRVQFANYMTVAPPFDLRGKKIKSIDKKTKRMRFVFFTTFPLENKSYFLVSALKSDLNVYGEYLEQIRNFPIGLIQYYINVFIPLYSQNLIISPALWDSWSEMGQYGVQFTVADPQSIKLLMAVKFHLQNISKASKKQDIKIDTSDMPFDFFIPYTPKP
;
A
#
# COMPACT_ATOMS: atom_id res chain seq x y z
N MET A 1 -8.04 -23.35 -3.65
CA MET A 1 -8.29 -23.92 -4.99
C MET A 1 -7.51 -23.06 -5.97
N PHE A 2 -6.53 -23.58 -6.71
CA PHE A 2 -5.83 -22.79 -7.73
C PHE A 2 -6.86 -22.47 -8.83
N LYS A 3 -7.51 -21.30 -8.76
CA LYS A 3 -8.42 -20.83 -9.81
C LYS A 3 -7.62 -20.86 -11.13
N SER A 4 -8.18 -21.45 -12.18
CA SER A 4 -7.48 -21.65 -13.45
C SER A 4 -6.87 -20.34 -13.93
N PHE A 5 -5.66 -20.42 -14.48
CA PHE A 5 -4.96 -19.30 -15.10
C PHE A 5 -5.54 -18.92 -16.47
N ILE A 6 -6.84 -19.14 -16.68
CA ILE A 6 -7.60 -18.81 -17.89
C ILE A 6 -9.05 -18.60 -17.46
N PHE A 7 -9.80 -17.73 -18.13
CA PHE A 7 -11.24 -17.63 -17.93
C PHE A 7 -12.00 -18.80 -18.58
N ASN A 8 -12.78 -19.53 -17.80
CA ASN A 8 -13.68 -20.59 -18.27
C ASN A 8 -14.88 -19.97 -18.98
N GLY A 9 -15.28 -20.52 -20.13
CA GLY A 9 -16.46 -20.05 -20.86
C GLY A 9 -17.77 -20.07 -20.06
N LYS A 10 -17.89 -20.96 -19.06
CA LYS A 10 -19.07 -21.09 -18.20
C LYS A 10 -19.09 -20.16 -16.98
N GLU A 11 -18.03 -19.39 -16.74
CA GLU A 11 -18.02 -18.46 -15.61
C GLU A 11 -18.52 -17.06 -16.01
N PRO A 12 -18.93 -16.20 -15.05
CA PRO A 12 -19.31 -14.83 -15.32
C PRO A 12 -18.20 -14.04 -16.01
N CYS A 13 -18.55 -13.22 -17.00
CA CYS A 13 -17.59 -12.41 -17.72
C CYS A 13 -16.93 -11.36 -16.79
N PRO A 14 -15.59 -11.25 -16.76
CA PRO A 14 -14.88 -10.36 -15.84
C PRO A 14 -15.10 -8.86 -16.11
N CYS A 15 -15.71 -8.53 -17.26
CA CYS A 15 -16.06 -7.15 -17.59
C CYS A 15 -17.31 -6.62 -16.86
N GLY A 16 -17.99 -7.44 -16.05
CA GLY A 16 -19.16 -7.04 -15.29
C GLY A 16 -20.46 -6.93 -16.09
N SER A 17 -20.56 -7.57 -17.26
CA SER A 17 -21.79 -7.52 -18.10
C SER A 17 -22.94 -8.40 -17.59
N GLY A 18 -22.73 -9.22 -16.56
CA GLY A 18 -23.69 -10.24 -16.10
C GLY A 18 -23.77 -11.48 -16.99
N SER A 19 -23.27 -11.44 -18.21
CA SER A 19 -23.25 -12.57 -19.15
C SER A 19 -22.11 -13.56 -18.86
N LEU A 20 -22.24 -14.80 -19.33
CA LEU A 20 -21.14 -15.77 -19.32
C LEU A 20 -19.98 -15.33 -20.22
N TYR A 21 -18.74 -15.64 -19.84
CA TYR A 21 -17.54 -15.24 -20.59
C TYR A 21 -17.58 -15.69 -22.06
N LYS A 22 -18.04 -16.93 -22.32
CA LYS A 22 -18.18 -17.45 -23.69
C LYS A 22 -19.12 -16.63 -24.59
N ASN A 23 -20.07 -15.93 -23.98
CA ASN A 23 -21.09 -15.12 -24.67
C ASN A 23 -20.76 -13.61 -24.61
N CYS A 24 -19.57 -13.22 -24.15
CA CYS A 24 -19.18 -11.81 -23.97
C CYS A 24 -17.74 -11.55 -24.44
N CYS A 25 -16.81 -11.24 -23.54
CA CYS A 25 -15.45 -10.80 -23.93
C CYS A 25 -14.66 -11.86 -24.69
N LYS A 26 -15.05 -13.15 -24.64
CA LYS A 26 -14.42 -14.19 -25.46
C LYS A 26 -14.60 -13.97 -26.95
N THR A 27 -15.77 -13.48 -27.37
CA THR A 27 -16.19 -13.33 -28.78
C THR A 27 -16.19 -11.88 -29.27
N LYS A 28 -16.13 -10.89 -28.37
CA LYS A 28 -16.03 -9.48 -28.75
C LYS A 28 -14.76 -9.21 -29.59
N LYS A 29 -14.92 -8.37 -30.62
CA LYS A 29 -13.80 -7.90 -31.45
C LYS A 29 -12.77 -7.16 -30.60
N ALA A 30 -11.49 -7.38 -30.90
CA ALA A 30 -10.41 -6.63 -30.26
C ALA A 30 -10.51 -5.14 -30.61
N ARG A 31 -10.17 -4.29 -29.64
CA ARG A 31 -10.13 -2.84 -29.86
C ARG A 31 -8.69 -2.37 -30.05
N GLY A 32 -8.38 -1.76 -31.19
CA GLY A 32 -7.14 -1.02 -31.39
C GLY A 32 -7.24 0.41 -30.85
N PHE A 33 -6.10 1.04 -30.64
CA PHE A 33 -5.95 2.48 -30.41
C PHE A 33 -4.99 3.03 -31.46
N HIS A 34 -5.27 4.21 -32.00
CA HIS A 34 -4.46 4.81 -33.06
C HIS A 34 -3.17 5.44 -32.51
N THR A 35 -3.21 5.92 -31.27
CA THR A 35 -2.08 6.58 -30.60
C THR A 35 -2.00 6.18 -29.13
N GLU A 36 -0.81 6.35 -28.52
CA GLU A 36 -0.64 6.19 -27.07
C GLU A 36 -1.56 7.14 -26.28
N GLY A 37 -1.70 8.39 -26.74
CA GLY A 37 -2.58 9.38 -26.12
C GLY A 37 -4.05 8.96 -26.09
N GLU A 38 -4.54 8.28 -27.14
CA GLU A 38 -5.89 7.74 -27.17
C GLU A 38 -6.08 6.64 -26.09
N PHE A 39 -5.11 5.73 -25.98
CA PHE A 39 -5.11 4.68 -24.97
C PHE A 39 -5.06 5.26 -23.55
N LEU A 40 -4.17 6.22 -23.29
CA LEU A 40 -4.03 6.87 -21.98
C LEU A 40 -5.31 7.64 -21.59
N ASN A 41 -5.95 8.35 -22.51
CA ASN A 41 -7.22 9.02 -22.27
C ASN A 41 -8.33 8.00 -21.95
N TYR A 42 -8.39 6.89 -22.68
CA TYR A 42 -9.34 5.82 -22.39
C TYR A 42 -9.12 5.23 -20.99
N MET A 43 -7.87 4.92 -20.64
CA MET A 43 -7.49 4.41 -19.33
C MET A 43 -7.85 5.40 -18.21
N GLY A 44 -7.57 6.69 -18.36
CA GLY A 44 -7.94 7.73 -17.40
C GLY A 44 -9.46 7.88 -17.25
N LYS A 45 -10.24 7.72 -18.33
CA LYS A 45 -11.71 7.64 -18.26
C LYS A 45 -12.19 6.39 -17.51
N ALA A 46 -11.59 5.22 -17.77
CA ALA A 46 -11.92 3.99 -17.07
C ALA A 46 -11.62 4.11 -15.57
N MET A 47 -10.46 4.67 -15.20
CA MET A 47 -10.08 4.88 -13.81
C MET A 47 -11.05 5.83 -13.09
N ARG A 48 -11.39 6.98 -13.69
CA ARG A 48 -12.40 7.90 -13.12
C ARG A 48 -13.76 7.23 -12.87
N LYS A 49 -14.23 6.38 -13.80
CA LYS A 49 -15.48 5.60 -13.64
C LYS A 49 -15.40 4.53 -12.55
N SER A 50 -14.20 4.08 -12.20
CA SER A 50 -13.97 3.00 -11.23
C SER A 50 -14.03 3.49 -9.79
N ARG A 51 -13.77 4.77 -9.55
CA ARG A 51 -13.83 5.38 -8.21
C ARG A 51 -15.27 5.33 -7.70
N ILE A 52 -15.43 4.77 -6.51
CA ILE A 52 -16.72 4.67 -5.83
C ILE A 52 -16.78 5.63 -4.66
N ARG A 53 -17.94 6.23 -4.42
CA ARG A 53 -18.22 7.00 -3.21
C ARG A 53 -19.02 6.11 -2.27
N THR A 54 -18.41 5.67 -1.18
CA THR A 54 -19.05 4.78 -0.20
C THR A 54 -18.45 5.01 1.18
N CYS A 55 -19.15 4.56 2.23
CA CYS A 55 -18.59 4.44 3.57
C CYS A 55 -18.36 2.96 3.87
N LEU A 56 -17.14 2.58 4.28
CA LEU A 56 -16.80 1.19 4.51
C LEU A 56 -17.32 0.62 5.84
N VAL A 57 -17.68 1.50 6.78
CA VAL A 57 -18.31 1.12 8.06
C VAL A 57 -19.57 0.29 7.82
N LYS A 58 -19.64 -0.89 8.43
CA LYS A 58 -20.77 -1.82 8.30
C LYS A 58 -22.10 -1.17 8.64
N GLY A 59 -23.11 -1.42 7.81
CA GLY A 59 -24.46 -0.88 8.00
C GLY A 59 -24.62 0.61 7.64
N CYS A 60 -23.54 1.32 7.31
CA CYS A 60 -23.66 2.71 6.88
C CYS A 60 -24.37 2.82 5.52
N THR A 61 -25.38 3.69 5.45
CA THR A 61 -26.17 3.95 4.23
C THR A 61 -25.87 5.31 3.59
N ALA A 62 -24.88 6.04 4.10
CA ALA A 62 -24.48 7.36 3.60
C ALA A 62 -24.10 7.30 2.11
N LYS A 63 -24.53 8.31 1.35
CA LYS A 63 -24.32 8.41 -0.11
C LYS A 63 -24.07 9.84 -0.54
N GLY A 64 -23.63 10.00 -1.78
CA GLY A 64 -23.55 11.30 -2.44
C GLY A 64 -22.57 12.26 -1.75
N LYS A 65 -23.10 13.41 -1.33
CA LYS A 65 -22.32 14.51 -0.71
C LYS A 65 -21.80 14.15 0.68
N ASN A 66 -22.46 13.25 1.40
CA ASN A 66 -22.04 12.84 2.75
C ASN A 66 -20.77 11.97 2.74
N ILE A 67 -20.42 11.37 1.59
CA ILE A 67 -19.15 10.68 1.42
C ILE A 67 -18.09 11.73 1.12
N ILE A 68 -17.06 11.80 1.96
CA ILE A 68 -16.01 12.81 1.86
C ILE A 68 -14.77 12.27 1.15
N LYS A 69 -13.83 13.17 0.92
CA LYS A 69 -12.46 12.87 0.53
C LYS A 69 -11.65 12.66 1.82
N ALA A 70 -11.70 11.46 2.39
CA ALA A 70 -10.97 11.13 3.62
C ALA A 70 -9.49 10.91 3.29
N HIS A 71 -8.59 11.47 4.11
CA HIS A 71 -7.14 11.22 4.00
C HIS A 71 -6.76 9.97 4.77
N ALA A 72 -5.87 9.12 4.24
CA ALA A 72 -5.36 7.98 5.00
C ALA A 72 -4.49 8.44 6.18
N LEU A 73 -3.71 9.50 5.97
CA LEU A 73 -2.91 10.17 7.00
C LEU A 73 -3.37 11.62 7.09
N GLN A 74 -3.72 12.06 8.30
CA GLN A 74 -4.42 13.32 8.47
C GLN A 74 -3.55 14.54 8.11
N GLU A 75 -4.16 15.50 7.41
CA GLU A 75 -3.49 16.67 6.85
C GLU A 75 -2.81 17.52 7.93
N ASN A 76 -3.60 17.93 8.93
CA ASN A 76 -3.19 18.90 9.96
C ASN A 76 -2.24 18.36 11.02
N ARG A 77 -1.97 17.05 11.04
CA ARG A 77 -1.09 16.42 12.05
C ARG A 77 0.14 15.75 11.46
N ILE A 78 -0.02 15.08 10.33
CA ILE A 78 1.01 14.22 9.75
C ILE A 78 1.53 14.82 8.45
N LEU A 79 0.66 15.12 7.49
CA LEU A 79 1.12 15.56 6.17
C LEU A 79 1.73 16.96 6.18
N ASN A 80 1.23 17.87 7.02
CA ASN A 80 1.83 19.20 7.20
C ASN A 80 3.27 19.15 7.73
N LYS A 81 3.71 18.03 8.33
CA LYS A 81 5.10 17.81 8.75
C LYS A 81 6.01 17.37 7.60
N LEU A 82 5.44 17.02 6.46
CA LEU A 82 6.19 16.59 5.29
C LEU A 82 6.19 17.64 4.18
N GLU A 83 5.27 18.60 4.24
CA GLU A 83 5.07 19.53 3.13
C GLU A 83 6.21 20.53 2.95
N VAL A 84 6.46 20.90 1.70
CA VAL A 84 7.12 22.15 1.33
C VAL A 84 6.21 22.85 0.34
N ASN A 85 5.80 24.08 0.63
CA ASN A 85 4.84 24.84 -0.18
C ASN A 85 3.53 24.07 -0.45
N LYS A 86 2.96 23.46 0.59
CA LYS A 86 1.72 22.65 0.54
C LYS A 86 1.81 21.41 -0.37
N LYS A 87 3.01 20.94 -0.69
CA LYS A 87 3.25 19.81 -1.59
C LYS A 87 4.13 18.73 -0.95
N VAL A 88 3.88 17.49 -1.35
CA VAL A 88 4.66 16.29 -1.02
C VAL A 88 4.91 15.46 -2.28
N TYR A 89 5.90 14.57 -2.27
CA TYR A 89 6.10 13.59 -3.33
C TYR A 89 5.33 12.30 -3.03
N MET A 90 4.52 11.84 -3.99
CA MET A 90 3.87 10.52 -3.95
C MET A 90 3.45 10.09 -5.36
N GLN A 91 3.06 8.82 -5.55
CA GLN A 91 2.49 8.36 -6.82
C GLN A 91 1.08 8.95 -7.01
N ASP A 92 0.89 9.73 -8.07
CA ASP A 92 -0.41 10.33 -8.40
C ASP A 92 -1.14 9.53 -9.49
N PHE A 93 -1.97 8.59 -9.06
CA PHE A 93 -2.81 7.78 -9.95
C PHE A 93 -4.00 8.56 -10.57
N THR A 94 -4.10 9.88 -10.35
CA THR A 94 -5.05 10.74 -11.06
C THR A 94 -4.49 11.26 -12.37
N LYS A 95 -3.16 11.34 -12.49
CA LYS A 95 -2.45 11.77 -13.70
C LYS A 95 -2.25 10.61 -14.67
N ALA A 96 -1.95 10.94 -15.92
CA ALA A 96 -1.54 9.93 -16.88
C ALA A 96 -0.15 9.40 -16.48
N PRO A 97 0.07 8.08 -16.54
CA PRO A 97 1.40 7.53 -16.32
C PRO A 97 2.35 7.92 -17.45
N GLU A 98 3.64 7.88 -17.17
CA GLU A 98 4.68 7.98 -18.17
C GLU A 98 4.85 6.64 -18.89
N MET A 99 4.93 6.67 -20.22
CA MET A 99 5.17 5.47 -21.02
C MET A 99 6.67 5.31 -21.24
N LEU A 100 7.28 4.33 -20.56
CA LEU A 100 8.72 4.08 -20.61
C LEU A 100 9.01 2.70 -21.23
N GLU A 101 10.14 2.59 -21.91
CA GLU A 101 10.58 1.37 -22.58
C GLU A 101 11.75 0.74 -21.82
N ILE A 102 11.45 -0.21 -20.92
CA ILE A 102 12.51 -0.99 -20.23
C ILE A 102 12.98 -2.15 -21.11
N LYS A 103 12.07 -2.74 -21.89
CA LYS A 103 12.36 -3.82 -22.83
C LYS A 103 12.12 -3.31 -24.25
N LYS A 104 13.09 -3.54 -25.13
CA LYS A 104 13.02 -3.13 -26.54
C LYS A 104 11.69 -3.55 -27.18
N GLY A 105 10.98 -2.60 -27.78
CA GLY A 105 9.68 -2.78 -28.42
C GLY A 105 8.49 -2.89 -27.47
N LYS A 106 8.67 -2.69 -26.15
CA LYS A 106 7.60 -2.79 -25.17
C LYS A 106 7.60 -1.61 -24.20
N ARG A 107 6.74 -0.63 -24.50
CA ARG A 107 6.44 0.52 -23.64
C ARG A 107 5.41 0.12 -22.59
N GLU A 108 5.71 0.42 -21.33
CA GLU A 108 4.87 0.11 -20.18
C GLU A 108 4.53 1.40 -19.41
N PRO A 109 3.37 1.48 -18.74
CA PRO A 109 2.99 2.66 -17.95
C PRO A 109 3.68 2.66 -16.57
N PHE A 110 4.33 3.77 -16.24
CA PHE A 110 4.97 4.04 -14.94
C PHE A 110 4.26 5.20 -14.24
N TYR A 111 3.86 4.97 -12.99
CA TYR A 111 3.43 6.05 -12.10
C TYR A 111 4.63 6.42 -11.24
N LEU A 112 5.33 7.49 -11.62
CA LEU A 112 6.45 8.03 -10.87
C LEU A 112 5.95 8.85 -9.68
N LEU A 113 6.82 9.05 -8.68
CA LEU A 113 6.61 10.04 -7.64
C LEU A 113 6.60 11.42 -8.27
N ASP A 114 5.58 12.21 -7.93
CA ASP A 114 5.42 13.58 -8.39
C ASP A 114 4.93 14.45 -7.23
N LYS A 115 5.07 15.77 -7.36
CA LYS A 115 4.57 16.75 -6.40
C LYS A 115 3.04 16.75 -6.42
N VAL A 116 2.44 16.39 -5.30
CA VAL A 116 1.00 16.38 -5.03
C VAL A 116 0.69 17.36 -3.90
N LEU A 117 -0.41 18.10 -4.04
CA LEU A 117 -0.90 18.98 -2.96
C LEU A 117 -1.36 18.15 -1.77
N ILE A 118 -1.04 18.55 -0.54
CA ILE A 118 -1.41 17.78 0.66
C ILE A 118 -2.92 17.52 0.78
N LYS A 119 -3.76 18.46 0.32
CA LYS A 119 -5.23 18.32 0.27
C LYS A 119 -5.73 17.21 -0.66
N ASP A 120 -4.89 16.77 -1.60
CA ASP A 120 -5.18 15.73 -2.58
C ASP A 120 -4.38 14.44 -2.29
N ALA A 121 -3.42 14.49 -1.37
CA ALA A 121 -2.55 13.38 -1.01
C ALA A 121 -3.28 12.35 -0.14
N THR A 122 -3.11 11.06 -0.44
CA THR A 122 -3.70 9.94 0.34
C THR A 122 -5.23 9.95 0.43
N VAL A 123 -5.91 10.65 -0.48
CA VAL A 123 -7.36 10.85 -0.41
C VAL A 123 -8.14 9.69 -1.06
N ALA A 124 -9.15 9.18 -0.35
CA ALA A 124 -10.14 8.23 -0.88
C ALA A 124 -11.56 8.61 -0.46
N THR A 125 -12.55 8.15 -1.24
CA THR A 125 -13.97 8.35 -0.91
C THR A 125 -14.58 7.10 -0.28
N CYS A 126 -13.95 6.67 0.82
CA CYS A 126 -14.24 5.43 1.56
C CYS A 126 -14.90 5.63 2.94
N PHE A 127 -15.11 6.87 3.37
CA PHE A 127 -15.82 7.22 4.61
C PHE A 127 -16.82 8.36 4.38
N CYS A 128 -17.87 8.40 5.20
CA CYS A 128 -18.68 9.61 5.36
C CYS A 128 -18.11 10.50 6.46
N GLU A 129 -18.42 11.79 6.39
CA GLU A 129 -17.96 12.80 7.36
C GLU A 129 -18.16 12.34 8.81
N THR A 130 -19.38 11.92 9.15
CA THR A 130 -19.71 11.46 10.51
C THR A 130 -18.83 10.32 11.02
N HIS A 131 -18.52 9.33 10.17
CA HIS A 131 -17.70 8.18 10.60
C HIS A 131 -16.21 8.51 10.62
N ASP A 132 -15.74 9.30 9.66
CA ASP A 132 -14.34 9.75 9.65
C ASP A 132 -14.03 10.56 10.92
N ASP A 133 -14.88 11.55 11.23
CA ASP A 133 -14.73 12.45 12.37
C ASP A 133 -14.87 11.77 13.74
N SER A 134 -15.71 10.75 13.84
CA SER A 134 -16.00 10.06 15.11
C SER A 134 -15.03 8.91 15.38
N ILE A 135 -14.73 8.07 14.38
CA ILE A 135 -13.89 6.89 14.56
C ILE A 135 -12.42 7.30 14.73
N PHE A 136 -11.92 8.23 13.90
CA PHE A 136 -10.51 8.57 13.90
C PHE A 136 -10.15 9.73 14.83
N ALA A 137 -11.12 10.24 15.62
CA ALA A 137 -10.93 11.36 16.53
C ALA A 137 -9.65 11.25 17.37
N LYS A 138 -9.38 10.07 17.96
CA LYS A 138 -8.22 9.82 18.84
C LYS A 138 -6.85 9.89 18.17
N ILE A 139 -6.78 9.71 16.84
CA ILE A 139 -5.52 9.81 16.10
C ILE A 139 -5.40 11.13 15.33
N GLU A 140 -6.49 11.89 15.19
CA GLU A 140 -6.56 13.08 14.32
C GLU A 140 -6.81 14.40 15.04
N LYS A 141 -7.57 14.42 16.12
CA LYS A 141 -7.93 15.67 16.80
C LYS A 141 -6.84 16.09 17.77
N PHE A 142 -6.53 17.39 17.79
CA PHE A 142 -5.45 17.97 18.60
C PHE A 142 -5.59 17.73 20.11
N GLN A 143 -6.82 17.52 20.59
CA GLN A 143 -7.10 17.23 22.00
C GLN A 143 -6.52 15.88 22.49
N TYR A 144 -6.18 14.96 21.58
CA TYR A 144 -5.60 13.66 21.94
C TYR A 144 -4.10 13.66 21.64
N THR A 145 -3.25 13.40 22.64
CA THR A 145 -1.80 13.32 22.41
C THR A 145 -1.42 12.09 21.58
N LEU A 146 -0.33 12.20 20.82
CA LEU A 146 0.36 11.07 20.17
C LEU A 146 1.75 10.85 20.77
N ASP A 147 2.08 11.50 21.90
CA ASP A 147 3.39 11.32 22.56
C ASP A 147 3.54 9.92 23.16
N THR A 148 2.44 9.29 23.50
CA THR A 148 2.38 7.86 23.83
C THR A 148 1.15 7.29 23.15
N LEU A 149 1.29 6.12 22.52
CA LEU A 149 0.19 5.52 21.77
C LEU A 149 -0.57 4.51 22.64
N GLU A 150 -1.85 4.79 22.87
CA GLU A 150 -2.78 3.87 23.53
C GLU A 150 -3.20 2.72 22.60
N GLU A 151 -3.71 1.62 23.17
CA GLU A 151 -4.18 0.45 22.42
C GLU A 151 -5.22 0.83 21.34
N GLU A 152 -6.17 1.73 21.66
CA GLU A 152 -7.14 2.23 20.70
C GLU A 152 -6.49 3.01 19.54
N GLN A 153 -5.48 3.82 19.82
CA GLN A 153 -4.79 4.58 18.76
C GLN A 153 -4.02 3.64 17.83
N LEU A 154 -3.33 2.64 18.38
CA LEU A 154 -2.65 1.59 17.61
C LEU A 154 -3.65 0.83 16.72
N PHE A 155 -4.82 0.47 17.29
CA PHE A 155 -5.90 -0.15 16.54
C PHE A 155 -6.40 0.74 15.39
N LEU A 156 -6.62 2.03 15.65
CA LEU A 156 -7.15 2.96 14.64
C LEU A 156 -6.17 3.17 13.47
N PHE A 157 -4.86 3.23 13.71
CA PHE A 157 -3.86 3.27 12.63
C PHE A 157 -3.91 2.00 11.75
N ALA A 158 -4.02 0.82 12.37
CA ALA A 158 -4.16 -0.43 11.64
C ALA A 158 -5.49 -0.50 10.86
N TYR A 159 -6.61 -0.11 11.48
CA TYR A 159 -7.93 -0.07 10.84
C TYR A 159 -7.95 0.85 9.63
N LYS A 160 -7.35 2.04 9.76
CA LYS A 160 -7.30 3.02 8.66
C LYS A 160 -6.49 2.49 7.48
N THR A 161 -5.33 1.91 7.77
CA THR A 161 -4.48 1.25 6.76
C THR A 161 -5.24 0.13 6.03
N PHE A 162 -5.97 -0.70 6.77
CA PHE A 162 -6.84 -1.74 6.22
C PHE A 162 -7.95 -1.18 5.32
N ALA A 163 -8.69 -0.16 5.80
CA ALA A 163 -9.85 0.38 5.10
C ALA A 163 -9.46 0.99 3.74
N PHE A 164 -8.35 1.73 3.71
CA PHE A 164 -7.82 2.30 2.47
C PHE A 164 -7.32 1.23 1.49
N GLU A 165 -6.73 0.13 1.98
CA GLU A 165 -6.36 -1.01 1.13
C GLU A 165 -7.60 -1.66 0.51
N LEU A 166 -8.62 -1.96 1.32
CA LEU A 166 -9.86 -2.57 0.84
C LEU A 166 -10.53 -1.70 -0.22
N TYR A 167 -10.59 -0.38 0.01
CA TYR A 167 -11.08 0.56 -0.98
C TYR A 167 -10.29 0.48 -2.29
N THR A 168 -8.96 0.52 -2.20
CA THR A 168 -8.04 0.49 -3.35
C THR A 168 -8.21 -0.78 -4.18
N GLU A 169 -8.38 -1.94 -3.55
CA GLU A 169 -8.61 -3.20 -4.26
C GLU A 169 -10.00 -3.25 -4.92
N ILE A 170 -11.05 -2.73 -4.26
CA ILE A 170 -12.39 -2.62 -4.86
C ILE A 170 -12.37 -1.73 -6.11
N VAL A 171 -11.72 -0.57 -6.02
CA VAL A 171 -11.56 0.35 -7.15
C VAL A 171 -10.73 -0.30 -8.27
N SER A 172 -9.64 -1.00 -7.91
CA SER A 172 -8.80 -1.73 -8.86
C SER A 172 -9.55 -2.83 -9.61
N LYS A 173 -10.41 -3.59 -8.91
CA LYS A 173 -11.29 -4.59 -9.54
C LYS A 173 -12.23 -3.94 -10.56
N LYS A 174 -12.87 -2.83 -10.19
CA LYS A 174 -13.76 -2.09 -11.11
C LYS A 174 -13.01 -1.56 -12.32
N PHE A 175 -11.82 -1.01 -12.12
CA PHE A 175 -10.95 -0.55 -13.19
C PHE A 175 -10.63 -1.68 -14.17
N GLN A 176 -10.21 -2.83 -13.68
CA GLN A 176 -9.92 -3.99 -14.52
C GLN A 176 -11.17 -4.48 -15.27
N SER A 177 -12.34 -4.50 -14.63
CA SER A 177 -13.61 -4.81 -15.30
C SER A 177 -13.96 -3.82 -16.41
N HIS A 178 -13.77 -2.52 -16.20
CA HIS A 178 -13.96 -1.50 -17.24
C HIS A 178 -12.95 -1.66 -18.40
N MET A 179 -11.68 -1.97 -18.08
CA MET A 179 -10.66 -2.25 -19.08
C MET A 179 -11.02 -3.48 -19.91
N PHE A 180 -11.48 -4.58 -19.30
CA PHE A 180 -11.98 -5.74 -20.04
C PHE A 180 -13.23 -5.42 -20.88
N ALA A 181 -14.10 -4.54 -20.41
CA ALA A 181 -15.32 -4.19 -21.12
C ALA A 181 -15.05 -3.48 -22.45
N GLY A 182 -14.08 -2.55 -22.47
CA GLY A 182 -13.74 -1.81 -23.69
C GLY A 182 -12.48 -2.26 -24.41
N ILE A 183 -11.65 -3.12 -23.82
CA ILE A 183 -10.49 -3.75 -24.46
C ILE A 183 -10.58 -5.28 -24.22
N PRO A 184 -11.52 -5.98 -24.90
CA PRO A 184 -11.84 -7.38 -24.59
C PRO A 184 -10.65 -8.33 -24.75
N GLN A 185 -9.70 -8.01 -25.63
CA GLN A 185 -8.50 -8.84 -25.80
C GLN A 185 -7.65 -8.95 -24.51
N LEU A 186 -7.76 -8.01 -23.56
CA LEU A 186 -7.08 -8.10 -22.27
C LEU A 186 -7.53 -9.31 -21.44
N THR A 187 -8.73 -9.88 -21.69
CA THR A 187 -9.15 -11.12 -21.00
C THR A 187 -8.35 -12.34 -21.45
N LYS A 188 -7.57 -12.23 -22.54
CA LYS A 188 -6.68 -13.27 -23.06
C LYS A 188 -5.23 -13.02 -22.68
N ASP A 189 -4.88 -11.81 -22.21
CA ASP A 189 -3.54 -11.48 -21.75
C ASP A 189 -3.24 -12.12 -20.39
N SER A 190 -2.10 -12.81 -20.28
CA SER A 190 -1.78 -13.55 -19.06
C SER A 190 -1.57 -12.66 -17.85
N SER A 191 -0.99 -11.48 -18.03
CA SER A 191 -0.70 -10.58 -16.90
C SER A 191 -2.00 -9.98 -16.36
N SER A 192 -2.88 -9.56 -17.27
CA SER A 192 -4.14 -8.88 -16.98
C SER A 192 -5.11 -9.79 -16.24
N PHE A 193 -5.30 -11.03 -16.70
CA PHE A 193 -6.20 -11.94 -15.97
C PHE A 193 -5.60 -12.37 -14.63
N LYS A 194 -4.26 -12.58 -14.51
CA LYS A 194 -3.61 -12.93 -13.22
C LYS A 194 -3.82 -11.82 -12.21
N LYS A 195 -3.61 -10.57 -12.61
CA LYS A 195 -3.86 -9.38 -11.79
C LYS A 195 -5.32 -9.36 -11.32
N TYR A 196 -6.28 -9.60 -12.22
CA TYR A 196 -7.69 -9.68 -11.86
C TYR A 196 -8.03 -10.79 -10.86
N ARG A 197 -7.53 -12.00 -11.07
CA ARG A 197 -7.76 -13.09 -10.11
C ARG A 197 -7.15 -12.79 -8.75
N ASN A 198 -5.93 -12.25 -8.72
CA ASN A 198 -5.24 -11.89 -7.48
C ASN A 198 -5.98 -10.78 -6.72
N THR A 199 -6.43 -9.72 -7.40
CA THR A 199 -7.26 -8.66 -6.80
C THR A 199 -8.55 -9.24 -6.22
N ASN A 200 -9.23 -10.15 -6.92
CA ASN A 200 -10.44 -10.79 -6.38
C ASN A 200 -10.15 -11.64 -5.14
N LEU A 201 -9.10 -12.45 -5.16
CA LEU A 201 -8.67 -13.25 -4.00
C LEU A 201 -8.29 -12.35 -2.82
N LYS A 202 -7.58 -11.25 -3.07
CA LYS A 202 -7.21 -10.30 -2.02
C LYS A 202 -8.44 -9.61 -1.41
N ILE A 203 -9.44 -9.22 -2.20
CA ILE A 203 -10.70 -8.68 -1.67
C ILE A 203 -11.43 -9.72 -0.81
N GLU A 204 -11.48 -10.99 -1.25
CA GLU A 204 -12.03 -12.11 -0.48
C GLU A 204 -11.29 -12.24 0.87
N ASP A 205 -9.95 -12.21 0.84
CA ASP A 205 -9.11 -12.31 2.04
C ASP A 205 -9.28 -11.11 2.99
N LEU A 206 -9.45 -9.90 2.45
CA LEU A 206 -9.68 -8.68 3.22
C LEU A 206 -11.06 -8.63 3.89
N GLN A 207 -12.06 -9.40 3.42
CA GLN A 207 -13.35 -9.46 4.11
C GLN A 207 -13.23 -10.06 5.52
N TYR A 208 -12.30 -10.98 5.74
CA TYR A 208 -12.03 -11.52 7.08
C TYR A 208 -11.58 -10.42 8.06
N TYR A 209 -10.68 -9.54 7.61
CA TYR A 209 -10.23 -8.41 8.40
C TYR A 209 -11.34 -7.37 8.58
N ARG A 210 -12.17 -7.17 7.56
CA ARG A 210 -13.36 -6.32 7.66
C ARG A 210 -14.26 -6.74 8.81
N ASP A 211 -14.62 -8.03 8.85
CA ASP A 211 -15.49 -8.56 9.89
C ASP A 211 -14.88 -8.40 11.29
N TYR A 212 -13.57 -8.61 11.42
CA TYR A 212 -12.85 -8.36 12.66
C TYR A 212 -12.93 -6.88 13.08
N PHE A 213 -12.50 -5.96 12.21
CA PHE A 213 -12.45 -4.54 12.53
C PHE A 213 -13.85 -3.96 12.80
N ASP A 214 -14.86 -4.34 12.02
CA ASP A 214 -16.24 -3.91 12.23
C ASP A 214 -16.78 -4.41 13.58
N THR A 215 -16.44 -5.63 14.00
CA THR A 215 -16.83 -6.18 15.31
C THR A 215 -16.12 -5.46 16.44
N ALA A 216 -14.80 -5.27 16.33
CA ALA A 216 -13.97 -4.58 17.31
C ALA A 216 -14.45 -3.14 17.53
N LEU A 217 -14.76 -2.40 16.46
CA LEU A 217 -15.32 -1.04 16.54
C LEU A 217 -16.70 -1.02 17.22
N ALA A 218 -17.58 -1.96 16.89
CA ALA A 218 -18.93 -2.02 17.48
C ALA A 218 -18.88 -2.35 18.98
N GLN A 219 -17.95 -3.21 19.40
CA GLN A 219 -17.77 -3.63 20.78
C GLN A 219 -16.84 -2.72 21.59
N LYS A 220 -16.11 -1.82 20.91
CA LYS A 220 -15.00 -1.03 21.48
C LYS A 220 -13.93 -1.92 22.12
N ASP A 221 -13.67 -3.08 21.52
CA ASP A 221 -12.62 -4.01 21.93
C ASP A 221 -11.44 -3.90 20.96
N TYR A 222 -10.37 -3.26 21.42
CA TYR A 222 -9.17 -2.97 20.63
C TYR A 222 -8.02 -3.96 20.91
N SER A 223 -8.26 -4.97 21.74
CA SER A 223 -7.22 -5.85 22.29
C SER A 223 -6.75 -6.96 21.34
N GLY A 224 -7.43 -7.15 20.20
CA GLY A 224 -7.16 -8.28 19.28
C GLY A 224 -5.94 -8.09 18.36
N LEU A 225 -5.24 -6.96 18.43
CA LEU A 225 -4.02 -6.68 17.67
C LEU A 225 -2.78 -6.83 18.56
N GLU A 226 -1.70 -7.34 17.98
CA GLU A 226 -0.35 -7.20 18.50
C GLU A 226 0.36 -6.15 17.63
N THR A 227 0.90 -5.10 18.26
CA THR A 227 1.58 -4.01 17.55
C THR A 227 2.98 -3.81 18.08
N VAL A 228 3.96 -3.88 17.18
CA VAL A 228 5.32 -3.40 17.46
C VAL A 228 5.37 -1.91 17.18
N VAL A 229 5.79 -1.15 18.19
CA VAL A 229 5.99 0.30 18.12
C VAL A 229 7.48 0.56 18.13
N ILE A 230 8.04 1.01 17.00
CA ILE A 230 9.39 1.55 16.96
C ILE A 230 9.26 3.07 17.05
N GLU A 231 9.81 3.64 18.13
CA GLU A 231 9.97 5.07 18.29
C GLU A 231 11.36 5.49 17.79
N LEU A 232 11.39 6.41 16.82
CA LEU A 232 12.63 7.05 16.38
C LEU A 232 12.77 8.38 17.12
N PRO A 233 13.90 8.66 17.78
CA PRO A 233 14.11 9.88 18.57
C PRO A 233 14.39 11.12 17.69
N PHE A 234 13.83 11.14 16.49
CA PHE A 234 13.93 12.23 15.53
C PHE A 234 12.73 12.20 14.57
N ARG A 235 12.46 13.34 13.95
CA ARG A 235 11.44 13.50 12.92
C ARG A 235 11.95 13.00 11.57
N VAL A 236 11.36 11.93 11.05
CA VAL A 236 11.58 11.47 9.69
C VAL A 236 10.87 12.40 8.71
N GLN A 237 11.31 12.39 7.47
CA GLN A 237 10.77 13.25 6.41
C GLN A 237 9.97 12.45 5.37
N PHE A 238 9.36 11.34 5.80
CA PHE A 238 8.44 10.54 5.00
C PHE A 238 7.29 10.01 5.87
N ALA A 239 6.24 9.54 5.22
CA ALA A 239 5.20 8.74 5.86
C ALA A 239 4.75 7.62 4.93
N ASN A 240 4.14 6.60 5.53
CA ASN A 240 3.69 5.43 4.81
C ASN A 240 2.50 4.76 5.49
N TYR A 241 1.65 4.12 4.69
CA TYR A 241 0.71 3.13 5.19
C TYR A 241 0.57 1.97 4.19
N MET A 242 0.52 0.73 4.66
CA MET A 242 0.28 -0.41 3.77
C MET A 242 -0.29 -1.62 4.50
N THR A 243 -1.17 -2.34 3.80
CA THR A 243 -1.63 -3.67 4.21
C THR A 243 -0.96 -4.70 3.31
N VAL A 244 -0.01 -5.47 3.86
CA VAL A 244 0.83 -6.37 3.06
C VAL A 244 0.99 -7.73 3.71
N ALA A 245 1.40 -8.71 2.91
CA ALA A 245 1.83 -10.02 3.38
C ALA A 245 3.32 -10.18 3.05
N PRO A 246 4.24 -9.83 3.98
CA PRO A 246 5.67 -9.91 3.73
C PRO A 246 6.06 -11.32 3.27
N PRO A 247 6.84 -11.44 2.18
CA PRO A 247 7.21 -12.75 1.62
C PRO A 247 8.32 -13.43 2.43
N PHE A 248 9.08 -12.67 3.22
CA PHE A 248 10.18 -13.11 4.06
C PHE A 248 10.35 -12.19 5.27
N ASP A 249 11.05 -12.67 6.30
CA ASP A 249 11.40 -11.93 7.51
C ASP A 249 12.74 -11.16 7.38
N LEU A 250 13.18 -10.49 8.45
CA LEU A 250 14.43 -9.71 8.46
C LEU A 250 15.70 -10.59 8.43
N ARG A 251 15.55 -11.93 8.45
CA ARG A 251 16.63 -12.90 8.19
C ARG A 251 16.55 -13.47 6.76
N GLY A 252 15.61 -12.99 5.94
CA GLY A 252 15.33 -13.49 4.60
C GLY A 252 14.73 -14.90 4.58
N LYS A 253 14.19 -15.39 5.70
CA LYS A 253 13.44 -16.65 5.77
C LYS A 253 12.04 -16.43 5.23
N LYS A 254 11.60 -17.31 4.33
CA LYS A 254 10.26 -17.19 3.70
C LYS A 254 9.16 -17.28 4.74
N ILE A 255 8.24 -16.32 4.72
CA ILE A 255 7.03 -16.34 5.54
C ILE A 255 5.91 -17.06 4.77
N LYS A 256 5.23 -18.00 5.45
CA LYS A 256 4.09 -18.74 4.88
C LYS A 256 2.79 -18.02 5.26
N SER A 257 2.53 -16.88 4.62
CA SER A 257 1.37 -16.02 4.89
C SER A 257 0.02 -16.64 4.51
N ILE A 258 0.00 -17.64 3.63
CA ILE A 258 -1.24 -18.33 3.23
C ILE A 258 -1.58 -19.43 4.22
N ASP A 259 -2.78 -19.36 4.80
CA ASP A 259 -3.32 -20.41 5.66
C ASP A 259 -3.58 -21.70 4.85
N LYS A 260 -3.09 -22.84 5.36
CA LYS A 260 -3.23 -24.13 4.66
C LYS A 260 -4.67 -24.64 4.61
N LYS A 261 -5.47 -24.38 5.66
CA LYS A 261 -6.86 -24.83 5.80
C LYS A 261 -7.81 -23.89 5.05
N THR A 262 -7.79 -22.60 5.38
CA THR A 262 -8.72 -21.61 4.81
C THR A 262 -8.29 -21.11 3.43
N LYS A 263 -7.01 -21.29 3.07
CA LYS A 263 -6.39 -20.73 1.84
C LYS A 263 -6.35 -19.21 1.79
N ARG A 264 -6.67 -18.52 2.90
CA ARG A 264 -6.64 -17.08 3.04
C ARG A 264 -5.21 -16.56 3.18
N MET A 265 -4.88 -15.44 2.56
CA MET A 265 -3.66 -14.69 2.85
C MET A 265 -3.80 -13.90 4.16
N ARG A 266 -2.80 -14.00 5.02
CA ARG A 266 -2.69 -13.20 6.24
C ARG A 266 -1.91 -11.92 5.97
N PHE A 267 -2.41 -10.79 6.44
CA PHE A 267 -1.80 -9.48 6.28
C PHE A 267 -1.30 -8.92 7.61
N VAL A 268 -0.34 -8.00 7.49
CA VAL A 268 0.13 -7.09 8.53
C VAL A 268 -0.10 -5.66 8.07
N PHE A 269 -0.26 -4.75 9.02
CA PHE A 269 -0.57 -3.35 8.80
C PHE A 269 0.63 -2.51 9.21
N PHE A 270 1.16 -1.74 8.28
CA PHE A 270 2.25 -0.81 8.55
C PHE A 270 1.73 0.61 8.56
N THR A 271 2.21 1.41 9.49
CA THR A 271 2.03 2.85 9.46
C THR A 271 3.31 3.52 9.91
N THR A 272 3.80 4.48 9.14
CA THR A 272 4.94 5.32 9.51
C THR A 272 4.53 6.77 9.42
N PHE A 273 4.77 7.53 10.49
CA PHE A 273 4.45 8.95 10.51
C PHE A 273 5.38 9.74 11.44
N PRO A 274 5.73 10.97 11.05
CA PRO A 274 6.44 11.89 11.93
C PRO A 274 5.51 12.57 12.93
N LEU A 275 6.06 12.87 14.10
CA LEU A 275 5.63 13.93 15.02
C LEU A 275 6.68 15.05 15.00
N GLU A 276 6.63 15.98 15.96
CA GLU A 276 7.52 17.15 15.94
C GLU A 276 8.99 16.77 16.17
N ASN A 277 9.26 16.00 17.22
CA ASN A 277 10.62 15.64 17.65
C ASN A 277 10.92 14.14 17.54
N LYS A 278 9.95 13.35 17.09
CA LYS A 278 10.05 11.90 17.02
C LYS A 278 9.20 11.35 15.89
N SER A 279 9.34 10.07 15.61
CA SER A 279 8.53 9.38 14.60
C SER A 279 8.15 8.00 15.07
N TYR A 280 7.05 7.49 14.54
CA TYR A 280 6.61 6.13 14.80
C TYR A 280 6.67 5.28 13.54
N PHE A 281 7.16 4.06 13.70
CA PHE A 281 6.96 2.95 12.78
C PHE A 281 6.18 1.86 13.49
N LEU A 282 4.92 1.68 13.07
CA LEU A 282 3.97 0.74 13.63
C LEU A 282 3.86 -0.48 12.71
N VAL A 283 3.95 -1.67 13.29
CA VAL A 283 3.65 -2.93 12.59
C VAL A 283 2.67 -3.73 13.41
N SER A 284 1.45 -3.86 12.91
CA SER A 284 0.35 -4.53 13.59
C SER A 284 -0.02 -5.83 12.88
N ALA A 285 -0.34 -6.86 13.66
CA ALA A 285 -0.93 -8.12 13.19
C ALA A 285 -2.10 -8.50 14.09
N LEU A 286 -3.07 -9.27 13.57
CA LEU A 286 -4.06 -9.91 14.44
C LEU A 286 -3.35 -10.92 15.35
N LYS A 287 -3.76 -10.97 16.63
CA LYS A 287 -3.26 -11.99 17.57
C LYS A 287 -3.48 -13.42 17.06
N SER A 288 -4.56 -13.65 16.30
CA SER A 288 -4.87 -14.93 15.65
C SER A 288 -3.89 -15.32 14.53
N ASP A 289 -3.10 -14.38 14.01
CA ASP A 289 -2.10 -14.58 12.96
C ASP A 289 -0.66 -14.63 13.52
N LEU A 290 -0.47 -14.58 14.85
CA LEU A 290 0.86 -14.62 15.50
C LEU A 290 1.60 -15.96 15.34
N ASN A 291 0.89 -17.05 15.05
CA ASN A 291 1.53 -18.30 14.65
C ASN A 291 2.34 -18.17 13.34
N VAL A 292 2.09 -17.13 12.54
CA VAL A 292 2.85 -16.79 11.33
C VAL A 292 3.76 -15.60 11.56
N TYR A 293 3.25 -14.53 12.18
CA TYR A 293 3.95 -13.25 12.28
C TYR A 293 4.65 -13.00 13.62
N GLY A 294 4.51 -13.86 14.63
CA GLY A 294 5.14 -13.66 15.94
C GLY A 294 6.66 -13.52 15.86
N GLU A 295 7.35 -14.45 15.17
CA GLU A 295 8.81 -14.35 14.96
C GLU A 295 9.17 -13.09 14.15
N TYR A 296 8.33 -12.68 13.19
CA TYR A 296 8.57 -11.49 12.37
C TYR A 296 8.48 -10.20 13.20
N LEU A 297 7.45 -10.09 14.05
CA LEU A 297 7.28 -8.95 14.95
C LEU A 297 8.39 -8.87 15.99
N GLU A 298 8.80 -10.00 16.57
CA GLU A 298 9.93 -10.03 17.50
C GLU A 298 11.26 -9.64 16.85
N GLN A 299 11.46 -9.98 15.56
CA GLN A 299 12.62 -9.48 14.82
C GLN A 299 12.56 -7.96 14.65
N ILE A 300 11.41 -7.40 14.26
CA ILE A 300 11.24 -5.94 14.12
C ILE A 300 11.49 -5.22 15.46
N ARG A 301 11.00 -5.78 16.57
CA ARG A 301 11.11 -5.21 17.92
C ARG A 301 12.56 -5.16 18.41
N ASN A 302 13.33 -6.21 18.14
CA ASN A 302 14.62 -6.44 18.81
C ASN A 302 15.84 -6.30 17.91
N PHE A 303 15.69 -6.18 16.58
CA PHE A 303 16.84 -6.08 15.68
C PHE A 303 17.51 -4.70 15.76
N PRO A 304 18.84 -4.63 15.50
CA PRO A 304 19.55 -3.36 15.49
C PRO A 304 18.91 -2.35 14.53
N ILE A 305 18.86 -1.08 14.94
CA ILE A 305 18.19 -0.03 14.18
C ILE A 305 18.71 0.11 12.75
N GLY A 306 20.00 -0.12 12.49
CA GLY A 306 20.57 -0.09 11.14
C GLY A 306 20.01 -1.20 10.23
N LEU A 307 19.66 -2.37 10.77
CA LEU A 307 18.99 -3.44 10.01
C LEU A 307 17.54 -3.08 9.71
N ILE A 308 16.86 -2.47 10.68
CA ILE A 308 15.50 -1.95 10.50
C ILE A 308 15.49 -0.86 9.42
N GLN A 309 16.43 0.08 9.48
CA GLN A 309 16.62 1.16 8.50
C GLN A 309 16.83 0.60 7.09
N TYR A 310 17.80 -0.31 6.92
CA TYR A 310 18.03 -0.97 5.63
C TYR A 310 16.77 -1.67 5.11
N TYR A 311 16.11 -2.45 5.98
CA TYR A 311 14.90 -3.17 5.60
C TYR A 311 13.79 -2.20 5.17
N ILE A 312 13.54 -1.13 5.92
CA ILE A 312 12.52 -0.12 5.62
C ILE A 312 12.83 0.61 4.33
N ASN A 313 14.08 1.06 4.14
CA ASN A 313 14.51 1.77 2.93
C ASN A 313 14.25 0.96 1.67
N VAL A 314 14.39 -0.37 1.71
CA VAL A 314 14.15 -1.19 0.51
C VAL A 314 12.74 -1.76 0.44
N PHE A 315 12.17 -2.20 1.57
CA PHE A 315 10.88 -2.86 1.61
C PHE A 315 9.73 -1.89 1.29
N ILE A 316 9.74 -0.68 1.86
CA ILE A 316 8.62 0.25 1.69
C ILE A 316 8.42 0.64 0.21
N PRO A 317 9.45 1.09 -0.52
CA PRO A 317 9.27 1.48 -1.92
C PRO A 317 8.83 0.31 -2.81
N LEU A 318 9.31 -0.91 -2.53
CA LEU A 318 8.96 -2.09 -3.32
C LEU A 318 7.54 -2.62 -3.08
N TYR A 319 6.96 -2.33 -1.91
CA TYR A 319 5.66 -2.87 -1.50
C TYR A 319 4.55 -1.83 -1.42
N SER A 320 4.89 -0.55 -1.30
CA SER A 320 3.90 0.49 -1.07
C SER A 320 3.72 1.40 -2.26
N GLN A 321 2.46 1.57 -2.64
CA GLN A 321 2.02 2.67 -3.50
C GLN A 321 1.63 3.93 -2.71
N ASN A 322 1.77 3.86 -1.37
CA ASN A 322 1.35 4.87 -0.42
C ASN A 322 2.57 5.43 0.33
N LEU A 323 3.67 5.66 -0.39
CA LEU A 323 4.85 6.34 0.12
C LEU A 323 4.70 7.85 -0.11
N ILE A 324 4.83 8.63 0.97
CA ILE A 324 4.76 10.08 0.97
C ILE A 324 6.11 10.59 1.42
N ILE A 325 6.77 11.40 0.59
CA ILE A 325 8.12 11.91 0.84
C ILE A 325 8.07 13.43 0.90
N SER A 326 8.75 14.03 1.88
CA SER A 326 8.93 15.47 1.90
C SER A 326 9.76 15.94 0.69
N PRO A 327 9.42 17.05 0.03
CA PRO A 327 10.29 17.63 -0.98
C PRO A 327 11.70 17.92 -0.46
N ALA A 328 11.84 18.29 0.82
CA ALA A 328 13.16 18.52 1.43
C ALA A 328 14.01 17.23 1.48
N LEU A 329 13.40 16.08 1.79
CA LEU A 329 14.08 14.79 1.77
C LEU A 329 14.43 14.36 0.35
N TRP A 330 13.48 14.52 -0.58
CA TRP A 330 13.70 14.24 -2.00
C TRP A 330 14.90 15.04 -2.55
N ASP A 331 14.94 16.34 -2.26
CA ASP A 331 16.00 17.25 -2.71
C ASP A 331 17.35 17.00 -2.01
N SER A 332 17.37 16.28 -0.88
CA SER A 332 18.60 15.92 -0.15
C SER A 332 19.34 14.74 -0.77
N TRP A 333 18.65 13.90 -1.54
CA TRP A 333 19.27 12.76 -2.21
C TRP A 333 19.96 13.17 -3.51
N SER A 334 21.00 12.42 -3.88
CA SER A 334 21.62 12.52 -5.20
C SER A 334 20.61 12.18 -6.31
N GLU A 335 20.93 12.55 -7.54
CA GLU A 335 20.17 12.14 -8.71
C GLU A 335 20.04 10.61 -8.79
N MET A 336 21.10 9.87 -8.45
CA MET A 336 21.07 8.41 -8.34
C MET A 336 20.07 7.92 -7.28
N GLY A 337 19.98 8.61 -6.14
CA GLY A 337 19.00 8.32 -5.09
C GLY A 337 17.56 8.53 -5.54
N GLN A 338 17.31 9.66 -6.20
CA GLN A 338 16.01 10.01 -6.76
C GLN A 338 15.58 8.98 -7.83
N TYR A 339 16.47 8.61 -8.76
CA TYR A 339 16.19 7.55 -9.73
C TYR A 339 16.01 6.18 -9.07
N GLY A 340 16.81 5.88 -8.05
CA GLY A 340 16.71 4.65 -7.28
C GLY A 340 15.34 4.48 -6.65
N VAL A 341 14.86 5.48 -5.90
CA VAL A 341 13.55 5.40 -5.26
C VAL A 341 12.42 5.35 -6.31
N GLN A 342 12.51 6.15 -7.38
CA GLN A 342 11.54 6.13 -8.49
C GLN A 342 11.41 4.75 -9.12
N PHE A 343 12.55 4.13 -9.42
CA PHE A 343 12.58 2.79 -9.96
C PHE A 343 11.93 1.80 -9.00
N THR A 344 12.28 1.83 -7.71
CA THR A 344 11.69 0.88 -6.75
C THR A 344 10.18 1.02 -6.55
N VAL A 345 9.62 2.24 -6.56
CA VAL A 345 8.16 2.43 -6.42
C VAL A 345 7.38 2.13 -7.69
N ALA A 346 8.01 2.29 -8.86
CA ALA A 346 7.34 2.16 -10.14
C ALA A 346 7.66 0.85 -10.87
N ASP A 347 8.62 0.05 -10.39
CA ASP A 347 9.08 -1.18 -11.06
C ASP A 347 7.93 -2.21 -11.21
N PRO A 348 7.52 -2.53 -12.45
CA PRO A 348 6.53 -3.57 -12.70
C PRO A 348 7.05 -4.99 -12.40
N GLN A 349 8.34 -5.17 -12.13
CA GLN A 349 9.02 -6.45 -11.87
C GLN A 349 9.68 -6.55 -10.48
N SER A 350 9.08 -5.91 -9.46
CA SER A 350 9.59 -5.85 -8.08
C SER A 350 10.03 -7.21 -7.47
N ILE A 351 9.48 -8.33 -7.96
CA ILE A 351 9.87 -9.70 -7.55
C ILE A 351 11.39 -9.93 -7.62
N LYS A 352 12.08 -9.45 -8.66
CA LYS A 352 13.53 -9.67 -8.80
C LYS A 352 14.32 -8.91 -7.72
N LEU A 353 13.98 -7.64 -7.51
CA LEU A 353 14.56 -6.82 -6.45
C LEU A 353 14.29 -7.44 -5.08
N LEU A 354 13.08 -7.93 -4.84
CA LEU A 354 12.73 -8.62 -3.61
C LEU A 354 13.53 -9.90 -3.39
N MET A 355 13.85 -10.66 -4.44
CA MET A 355 14.75 -11.81 -4.32
C MET A 355 16.17 -11.38 -3.95
N ALA A 356 16.68 -10.28 -4.52
CA ALA A 356 17.99 -9.74 -4.17
C ALA A 356 18.03 -9.30 -2.70
N VAL A 357 17.00 -8.59 -2.23
CA VAL A 357 16.85 -8.18 -0.82
C VAL A 357 16.85 -9.40 0.10
N LYS A 358 16.06 -10.41 -0.24
CA LYS A 358 16.00 -11.66 0.52
C LYS A 358 17.39 -12.30 0.64
N PHE A 359 18.13 -12.42 -0.45
CA PHE A 359 19.47 -13.01 -0.43
C PHE A 359 20.46 -12.17 0.39
N HIS A 360 20.38 -10.85 0.29
CA HIS A 360 21.19 -9.95 1.09
C HIS A 360 20.94 -10.13 2.59
N LEU A 361 19.67 -10.16 3.02
CA LEU A 361 19.29 -10.42 4.42
C LEU A 361 19.76 -11.80 4.91
N GLN A 362 19.71 -12.82 4.05
CA GLN A 362 20.24 -14.14 4.38
C GLN A 362 21.76 -14.13 4.58
N ASN A 363 22.49 -13.33 3.79
CA ASN A 363 23.93 -13.20 3.93
C ASN A 363 24.28 -12.47 5.24
N ILE A 364 23.58 -11.36 5.56
CA ILE A 364 23.70 -10.68 6.85
C ILE A 364 23.45 -11.67 7.99
N SER A 365 22.33 -12.40 7.96
CA SER A 365 21.97 -13.34 9.03
C SER A 365 22.98 -14.49 9.20
N LYS A 366 23.65 -14.93 8.13
CA LYS A 366 24.73 -15.95 8.21
C LYS A 366 25.99 -15.38 8.83
N ALA A 367 26.36 -14.15 8.46
CA ALA A 367 27.56 -13.51 8.98
C ALA A 367 27.36 -13.06 10.44
N SER A 368 26.14 -12.69 10.86
CA SER A 368 25.85 -12.23 12.23
C SER A 368 25.95 -13.35 13.27
N LYS A 369 25.95 -14.60 12.83
CA LYS A 369 26.24 -15.77 13.67
C LYS A 369 27.73 -15.93 13.99
N LYS A 370 28.60 -15.19 13.31
CA LYS A 370 30.06 -15.28 13.44
C LYS A 370 30.68 -14.04 14.11
N GLN A 371 30.07 -12.86 13.96
CA GLN A 371 30.43 -11.63 14.68
C GLN A 371 29.23 -10.67 14.75
N ASP A 372 29.33 -9.63 15.58
CA ASP A 372 28.42 -8.48 15.49
C ASP A 372 28.59 -7.77 14.14
N ILE A 373 27.49 -7.67 13.38
CA ILE A 373 27.44 -6.93 12.13
C ILE A 373 26.90 -5.54 12.40
N LYS A 374 27.74 -4.53 12.20
CA LYS A 374 27.27 -3.18 11.89
C LYS A 374 26.82 -3.15 10.44
N ILE A 375 25.55 -2.86 10.22
CA ILE A 375 25.04 -2.61 8.86
C ILE A 375 25.32 -1.16 8.55
N ASP A 376 26.21 -0.96 7.60
CA ASP A 376 26.48 0.36 7.05
C ASP A 376 25.38 0.72 6.05
N THR A 377 24.59 1.73 6.39
CA THR A 377 23.55 2.28 5.52
C THR A 377 23.99 3.56 4.80
N SER A 378 25.24 4.02 5.01
CA SER A 378 25.72 5.28 4.44
C SER A 378 25.84 5.26 2.91
N ASP A 379 26.09 4.09 2.33
CA ASP A 379 26.18 3.89 0.87
C ASP A 379 24.81 3.62 0.22
N MET A 380 23.71 3.70 0.96
CA MET A 380 22.38 3.55 0.35
C MET A 380 22.12 4.73 -0.61
N PRO A 381 21.64 4.48 -1.83
CA PRO A 381 21.41 5.55 -2.81
C PRO A 381 20.38 6.57 -2.30
N PHE A 382 19.43 6.12 -1.49
CA PHE A 382 18.47 6.96 -0.78
C PHE A 382 18.26 6.40 0.64
N ASP A 383 17.96 7.30 1.58
CA ASP A 383 17.78 6.96 2.99
C ASP A 383 16.61 7.76 3.59
N PHE A 384 15.59 7.07 4.09
CA PHE A 384 14.43 7.67 4.73
C PHE A 384 14.69 8.10 6.19
N PHE A 385 15.82 7.68 6.77
CA PHE A 385 16.17 7.98 8.16
C PHE A 385 16.97 9.29 8.32
N ILE A 386 17.17 10.05 7.24
CA ILE A 386 17.75 11.40 7.29
C ILE A 386 16.82 12.31 8.13
N PRO A 387 17.26 12.76 9.32
CA PRO A 387 16.42 13.56 10.20
C PRO A 387 16.03 14.88 9.56
N TYR A 388 14.82 15.35 9.87
CA TYR A 388 14.45 16.72 9.58
C TYR A 388 15.37 17.69 10.33
N THR A 389 15.99 18.61 9.59
CA THR A 389 16.76 19.72 10.15
C THR A 389 15.99 21.01 9.85
N PRO A 390 15.56 21.77 10.87
CA PRO A 390 14.95 23.08 10.64
C PRO A 390 15.92 23.94 9.85
N LYS A 391 15.47 24.55 8.74
CA LYS A 391 16.26 25.61 8.11
C LYS A 391 16.31 26.80 9.08
N PRO A 392 17.50 27.40 9.29
CA PRO A 392 17.67 28.53 10.20
C PRO A 392 16.84 29.75 9.79
#